data_AF-A0A955HLR7-F1
#
_entry.id   AF-A0A955HLR7-F1
#
_cell.length_a   1.000
_cell.length_b   1.000
_cell.length_c   1.000
_cell.angle_alpha   90.00
_cell.angle_beta   90.00
_cell.angle_gamma   90.00
#
_symmetry.space_group_name_H-M   'P 1'
#
loop_
_entity.id
_entity.type
_entity.pdbx_description
1 polymer ?
#
loop_
_entity_poly.entity_id
_entity_poly.type
_entity_poly.pdbx_seq_one_letter_code
_entity_poly.pdbx_strand_id
1 'polypeptide(L)'
;MITFFVPGDPVGKGRPRFTSQGGRGRAVTPVKTRNYERQVATYAREAYKGEPLKSPVQIRLVVKHAVPDSWPVWKASLALNGQLAPTIKPDSSNVLKAVEDALNGIC
;
A
#
# COMPACT_ATOMS: atom_id res chain seq x y z
N MET A 1 1.28 -20.51 3.30
CA MET A 1 0.50 -19.29 2.99
C MET A 1 0.83 -18.26 4.04
N ILE A 2 1.33 -17.09 3.64
CA ILE A 2 1.64 -15.96 4.55
C ILE A 2 0.46 -15.00 4.48
N THR A 3 -0.06 -14.55 5.62
CA THR A 3 -1.21 -13.63 5.68
C THR A 3 -1.02 -12.66 6.82
N PHE A 4 -1.20 -11.38 6.54
CA PHE A 4 -1.09 -10.31 7.52
C PHE A 4 -2.02 -9.15 7.15
N PHE A 5 -2.29 -8.29 8.12
CA PHE A 5 -3.13 -7.10 7.99
C PHE A 5 -2.31 -5.86 8.30
N VAL A 6 -2.45 -4.83 7.48
CA VAL A 6 -1.79 -3.53 7.68
C VAL A 6 -2.87 -2.52 8.06
N PRO A 7 -2.87 -1.98 9.29
CA PRO A 7 -3.85 -1.00 9.73
C PRO A 7 -3.56 0.38 9.12
N GLY A 8 -4.63 1.15 8.92
CA GLY A 8 -4.59 2.50 8.38
C GLY A 8 -5.03 2.57 6.92
N ASP A 9 -5.06 3.79 6.38
CA ASP A 9 -5.47 4.02 5.00
C ASP A 9 -4.40 3.50 4.02
N PRO A 10 -4.82 2.90 2.89
CA PRO A 10 -3.90 2.45 1.87
C PRO A 10 -3.17 3.64 1.25
N VAL A 11 -1.85 3.50 1.06
CA VAL A 11 -1.04 4.52 0.38
C VAL A 11 -0.48 3.93 -0.91
N GLY A 12 -0.84 4.55 -2.03
CA GLY A 12 -0.30 4.19 -3.33
C GLY A 12 1.14 4.65 -3.48
N LYS A 13 1.92 3.93 -4.28
CA LYS A 13 3.29 4.33 -4.60
C LYS A 13 3.31 5.66 -5.35
N GLY A 14 3.67 6.73 -4.64
CA GLY A 14 3.93 8.04 -5.25
C GLY A 14 5.14 8.01 -6.19
N ARG A 15 5.08 8.80 -7.27
CA ARG A 15 6.22 8.96 -8.20
C ARG A 15 7.41 9.59 -7.45
N PRO A 16 8.66 9.18 -7.73
CA PRO A 16 9.83 9.83 -7.19
C PRO A 16 9.84 11.32 -7.54
N ARG A 17 10.17 12.16 -6.56
CA ARG A 17 10.42 13.58 -6.80
C ARG A 17 11.91 13.77 -7.07
N PHE A 18 12.25 14.48 -8.14
CA PHE A 18 13.63 14.79 -8.46
C PHE A 18 14.02 16.10 -7.80
N THR A 19 15.11 16.07 -7.04
CA THR A 19 15.68 17.24 -6.37
C THR A 19 17.17 17.32 -6.73
N SER A 20 17.71 18.52 -6.95
CA SER A 20 19.16 18.70 -7.12
C SER A 20 19.79 19.14 -5.80
N GLN A 21 20.78 18.39 -5.32
CA GLN A 21 21.62 18.80 -4.19
C GLN A 21 23.08 18.75 -4.65
N GLY A 22 23.79 19.89 -4.59
CA GLY A 22 25.19 19.97 -5.01
C GLY A 22 25.43 19.64 -6.50
N GLY A 23 24.49 19.99 -7.38
CA GLY A 23 24.62 19.76 -8.84
C GLY A 23 24.33 18.33 -9.30
N ARG A 24 23.98 17.40 -8.40
CA ARG A 24 23.57 16.03 -8.74
C ARG A 24 22.06 15.84 -8.53
N GLY A 25 21.39 15.26 -9.52
CA GLY A 25 19.99 14.87 -9.41
C GLY A 25 19.82 13.69 -8.45
N ARG A 26 18.92 13.82 -7.48
CA ARG A 26 18.52 12.77 -6.54
C ARG A 26 17.03 12.51 -6.68
N ALA A 27 16.66 11.26 -6.92
CA ALA A 27 15.29 10.81 -6.82
C ALA A 27 14.94 10.56 -5.34
N VAL A 28 13.90 11.21 -4.85
CA VAL A 28 13.42 11.08 -3.47
C VAL A 28 12.00 10.52 -3.49
N THR A 29 11.86 9.31 -2.94
CA THR A 29 10.54 8.72 -2.69
C THR A 29 9.78 9.57 -1.68
N PRO A 30 8.51 9.94 -1.95
CA PRO A 30 7.70 10.69 -1.00
C PRO A 30 7.65 10.02 0.38
N VAL A 31 7.69 10.83 1.45
CA VAL A 31 7.71 10.34 2.84
C VAL A 31 6.51 9.44 3.14
N LYS A 32 5.32 9.76 2.64
CA LYS A 32 4.11 8.94 2.82
C LYS A 32 4.30 7.53 2.25
N THR A 33 4.79 7.41 1.02
CA THR A 33 5.09 6.12 0.38
C THR A 33 6.08 5.32 1.22
N ARG A 34 7.21 5.94 1.59
CA ARG A 34 8.27 5.27 2.37
C ARG A 34 7.77 4.78 3.72
N ASN A 35 6.95 5.57 4.42
CA ASN A 35 6.42 5.20 5.72
C ASN A 35 5.44 4.03 5.60
N TYR A 36 4.58 4.05 4.58
CA TYR A 36 3.66 2.94 4.31
C TYR A 36 4.40 1.66 3.94
N GLU A 37 5.39 1.72 3.04
CA GLU A 37 6.23 0.56 2.69
C GLU A 37 6.92 -0.03 3.93
N ARG A 38 7.46 0.81 4.82
CA ARG A 38 8.03 0.34 6.10
C ARG A 38 7.00 -0.36 6.98
N GLN A 39 5.79 0.19 7.08
CA GLN A 39 4.73 -0.40 7.88
C GLN A 39 4.32 -1.78 7.32
N VAL A 40 4.11 -1.89 6.01
CA VAL A 40 3.83 -3.16 5.33
C VAL A 40 4.95 -4.18 5.61
N ALA A 41 6.20 -3.75 5.48
CA ALA A 41 7.37 -4.60 5.73
C ALA A 41 7.47 -5.06 7.19
N THR A 42 7.08 -4.23 8.16
CA THR A 42 7.02 -4.61 9.57
C THR A 42 6.02 -5.74 9.79
N TYR A 43 4.77 -5.58 9.34
CA TYR A 43 3.74 -6.62 9.49
C TYR A 43 4.07 -7.90 8.71
N ALA A 44 4.71 -7.78 7.55
CA ALA A 44 5.17 -8.93 6.78
C ALA A 44 6.23 -9.73 7.55
N ARG A 45 7.22 -9.06 8.17
CA ARG A 45 8.25 -9.72 8.99
C ARG A 45 7.70 -10.33 10.28
N GLU A 46 6.65 -9.74 10.85
CA GLU A 46 5.96 -10.33 11.99
C GLU A 46 5.25 -11.64 11.60
N ALA A 47 4.63 -11.67 10.42
CA ALA A 47 3.93 -12.84 9.90
C ALA A 47 4.85 -13.90 9.27
N TYR A 48 6.05 -13.52 8.82
CA TYR A 48 7.01 -14.42 8.19
C TYR A 48 8.44 -14.12 8.64
N LYS A 49 9.03 -15.06 9.39
CA LYS A 49 10.39 -14.99 9.95
C LYS A 49 11.40 -15.87 9.22
N GLY A 50 11.01 -16.44 8.08
CA GLY A 50 11.88 -17.28 7.28
C GLY A 50 12.83 -16.47 6.40
N GLU A 51 13.69 -17.19 5.68
CA GLU A 51 14.53 -16.61 4.64
C GLU A 51 13.67 -16.06 3.49
N PRO A 52 14.14 -15.03 2.76
CA PRO A 52 13.42 -14.51 1.60
C PRO A 52 13.06 -15.60 0.60
N LEU A 53 11.80 -15.61 0.15
CA LEU A 53 11.33 -16.61 -0.82
C LEU A 53 12.07 -16.43 -2.14
N LYS A 54 12.55 -17.53 -2.71
CA LYS A 54 13.31 -17.54 -3.98
C LYS A 54 12.53 -18.14 -5.16
N SER A 55 11.35 -18.68 -4.90
CA SER A 55 10.44 -19.23 -5.91
C SER A 55 9.40 -18.19 -6.34
N PRO A 56 8.73 -18.37 -7.49
CA PRO A 56 7.56 -17.57 -7.84
C PRO A 56 6.51 -17.58 -6.72
N VAL A 57 5.86 -16.45 -6.52
CA VAL A 57 4.82 -16.25 -5.50
C VAL A 57 3.55 -15.69 -6.11
N GLN A 58 2.42 -15.99 -5.48
CA GLN A 58 1.13 -15.36 -5.78
C GLN A 58 0.79 -14.38 -4.65
N ILE A 59 0.46 -13.14 -5.02
CA ILE A 59 -0.02 -12.12 -4.07
C ILE A 59 -1.53 -11.96 -4.23
N ARG A 60 -2.27 -12.07 -3.13
CA ARG A 60 -3.67 -11.67 -3.04
C ARG A 60 -3.76 -10.46 -2.11
N LEU A 61 -4.12 -9.31 -2.67
CA LEU A 61 -4.27 -8.06 -1.93
C LEU A 61 -5.75 -7.67 -1.85
N VAL A 62 -6.23 -7.42 -0.64
CA VAL A 62 -7.54 -6.82 -0.39
C VAL A 62 -7.33 -5.42 0.16
N VAL A 63 -7.70 -4.41 -0.62
CA VAL A 63 -7.62 -3.01 -0.21
C VAL A 63 -8.99 -2.56 0.29
N LYS A 64 -9.03 -2.05 1.52
CA LYS A 64 -10.22 -1.42 2.10
C LYS A 64 -9.94 0.05 2.34
N HIS A 65 -10.95 0.87 2.10
CA HIS A 65 -10.94 2.29 2.43
C HIS A 65 -12.02 2.58 3.46
N ALA A 66 -11.75 3.53 4.35
CA ALA A 66 -12.81 4.13 5.14
C ALA A 66 -13.80 4.84 4.21
N VAL A 67 -15.08 4.79 4.56
CA VAL A 67 -16.12 5.55 3.86
C VAL A 67 -15.89 7.03 4.18
N PRO A 68 -15.71 7.91 3.18
CA PRO A 68 -15.47 9.32 3.45
C PRO A 68 -16.66 9.99 4.13
N ASP A 69 -16.41 10.77 5.18
CA ASP A 69 -17.46 11.51 5.92
C ASP A 69 -18.19 12.53 5.03
N SER A 70 -17.54 13.00 3.97
CA SER A 70 -18.12 13.93 3.00
C SER A 70 -19.13 13.28 2.05
N TRP A 71 -19.27 11.95 2.06
CA TRP A 71 -20.23 11.28 1.20
C TRP A 71 -21.67 11.48 1.70
N PRO A 72 -22.63 11.69 0.78
CA PRO A 72 -24.04 11.62 1.13
C PRO A 72 -24.38 10.27 1.79
N VAL A 73 -25.32 10.29 2.74
CA VAL A 73 -25.72 9.11 3.52
C VAL A 73 -26.05 7.91 2.63
N TRP A 74 -26.81 8.11 1.55
CA TRP A 74 -27.18 7.03 0.63
C TRP A 74 -25.94 6.35 0.02
N LYS A 75 -24.90 7.12 -0.32
CA LYS A 75 -23.67 6.60 -0.94
C LYS A 75 -22.83 5.87 0.10
N ALA A 76 -22.75 6.41 1.31
CA ALA A 76 -22.11 5.74 2.44
C ALA A 76 -22.76 4.40 2.76
N SER A 77 -24.10 4.35 2.79
CA SER A 77 -24.86 3.11 3.02
C SER A 77 -24.59 2.05 1.95
N LEU A 78 -24.57 2.43 0.66
CA LEU A 78 -24.22 1.49 -0.42
C LEU A 78 -22.81 0.91 -0.24
N ALA A 79 -21.83 1.72 0.18
CA ALA A 79 -20.46 1.27 0.41
C ALA A 79 -20.34 0.34 1.63
N LEU A 80 -21.01 0.67 2.73
CA LEU A 80 -21.02 -0.15 3.94
C LEU A 80 -21.71 -1.52 3.70
N ASN A 81 -22.71 -1.56 2.82
CA ASN A 81 -23.38 -2.78 2.40
C ASN A 81 -22.62 -3.57 1.32
N GLY A 82 -21.42 -3.11 0.92
CA GLY A 82 -20.59 -3.78 -0.09
C GLY A 82 -21.12 -3.66 -1.52
N GLN A 83 -22.13 -2.82 -1.77
CA GLN A 83 -22.71 -2.59 -3.09
C GLN A 83 -21.91 -1.56 -3.92
N LEU A 84 -21.08 -0.77 -3.25
CA LEU A 84 -20.20 0.22 -3.87
C LEU A 84 -18.74 -0.01 -3.44
N ALA A 85 -17.89 -0.34 -4.40
CA ALA A 85 -16.45 -0.42 -4.18
C ALA A 85 -15.83 0.99 -4.00
N PRO A 86 -14.68 1.12 -3.31
CA PRO A 86 -13.98 2.39 -3.21
C PRO A 86 -13.63 2.97 -4.59
N THR A 87 -14.11 4.19 -4.86
CA THR A 87 -13.83 4.93 -6.10
C THR A 87 -12.89 6.13 -5.86
N ILE A 88 -12.13 6.08 -4.76
CA ILE A 88 -11.23 7.16 -4.33
C ILE A 88 -9.78 6.74 -4.51
N LYS A 89 -8.87 7.71 -4.55
CA LYS A 89 -7.42 7.44 -4.54
C LYS A 89 -6.98 6.82 -3.21
N PRO A 90 -5.85 6.10 -3.19
CA PRO A 90 -5.02 5.68 -4.34
C PRO A 90 -5.65 4.56 -5.20
N ASP A 91 -5.25 4.48 -6.46
CA ASP A 91 -5.64 3.38 -7.35
C ASP A 91 -5.06 2.05 -6.86
N SER A 92 -5.80 0.95 -7.07
CA SER A 92 -5.41 -0.39 -6.60
C SER A 92 -4.04 -0.84 -7.10
N SER A 93 -3.68 -0.52 -8.35
CA SER A 93 -2.37 -0.82 -8.93
C SER A 93 -1.23 -0.08 -8.24
N ASN A 94 -1.46 1.16 -7.82
CA ASN A 94 -0.47 1.94 -7.07
C ASN A 94 -0.29 1.40 -5.65
N VAL A 95 -1.36 0.92 -5.01
CA VAL A 95 -1.27 0.26 -3.70
C VAL A 95 -0.54 -1.07 -3.82
N LEU A 96 -0.89 -1.88 -4.82
CA LEU A 96 -0.21 -3.14 -5.10
C LEU A 96 1.28 -2.92 -5.29
N LYS A 97 1.68 -1.91 -6.08
CA LYS A 97 3.09 -1.62 -6.31
C LYS A 97 3.84 -1.26 -5.01
N ALA A 98 3.22 -0.49 -4.12
CA ALA A 98 3.82 -0.17 -2.82
C ALA A 98 3.97 -1.42 -1.94
N VAL A 99 3.01 -2.34 -1.98
CA VAL A 99 3.08 -3.61 -1.25
C VAL A 99 4.20 -4.50 -1.82
N GLU A 100 4.26 -4.68 -3.14
CA GLU A 100 5.34 -5.45 -3.78
C GLU A 100 6.73 -4.91 -3.39
N ASP A 101 6.91 -3.58 -3.44
CA ASP A 101 8.19 -2.98 -3.12
C ASP A 101 8.57 -3.10 -1.64
N ALA A 102 7.57 -3.11 -0.75
CA ALA A 102 7.76 -3.34 0.68
C ALA A 102 8.13 -4.79 1.02
N LEU A 103 7.65 -5.75 0.24
CA LEU A 103 7.88 -7.18 0.44
C LEU A 103 9.23 -7.66 -0.11
N ASN A 104 9.84 -6.89 -1.02
CA ASN A 104 11.15 -7.21 -1.57
C ASN A 104 12.19 -7.48 -0.47
N GLY A 105 12.81 -8.67 -0.52
CA GLY A 105 13.79 -9.12 0.47
C GLY A 105 13.20 -9.66 1.77
N ILE A 106 11.88 -9.91 1.81
CA ILE A 106 11.19 -10.59 2.92
C ILE A 106 10.52 -11.87 2.41
N CYS A 107 9.70 -11.77 1.38
CA CYS A 107 8.96 -12.89 0.79
C CYS A 107 8.66 -12.63 -0.69
#